data_AF-A0A644SXC8-F1
#
_entry.id   AF-A0A644SXC8-F1
#
_cell.length_a   1.000
_cell.length_b   1.000
_cell.length_c   1.000
_cell.angle_alpha   90.00
_cell.angle_beta   90.00
_cell.angle_gamma   90.00
#
_symmetry.space_group_name_H-M   'P 1'
#
loop_
_entity.id
_entity.type
_entity.pdbx_description
1 polymer ?
#
loop_
_entity_poly.entity_id
_entity_poly.type
_entity_poly.pdbx_seq_one_letter_code
_entity_poly.pdbx_strand_id
1 'polypeptide(L)'
;MTITDKHNIRLSGPKLGRPSGDVLKKVEKTLERTDAKMRNAVEGKFGEGKRKYGFDRIYAKLKDTAECMISMQFFVMNLGRNLRVLFVHFLKRYFTFTEVGLLT
;
A
#
# COMPACT_ATOMS: atom_id res chain seq x y z
N MET A 1 4.59 -6.92 22.57
CA MET A 1 4.94 -8.36 22.52
C MET A 1 4.22 -8.94 21.32
N THR A 2 4.96 -9.56 20.42
CA THR A 2 4.38 -10.20 19.24
C THR A 2 3.99 -11.62 19.60
N ILE A 3 2.70 -11.86 19.75
CA ILE A 3 2.18 -13.22 19.81
C ILE A 3 2.37 -13.78 18.41
N THR A 4 3.26 -14.76 18.29
CA THR A 4 3.44 -15.52 17.07
C THR A 4 2.41 -16.66 17.13
N ASP A 5 1.41 -16.62 16.27
CA ASP A 5 0.56 -17.80 16.08
C ASP A 5 1.40 -18.96 15.52
N LYS A 6 0.90 -20.20 15.58
CA LYS A 6 1.56 -21.41 15.03
C LYS A 6 2.01 -21.25 13.56
N HIS A 7 1.46 -20.25 12.87
CA HIS A 7 1.70 -19.90 11.47
C HIS A 7 2.76 -18.79 11.24
N ASN A 8 3.57 -18.42 12.24
CA ASN A 8 4.54 -17.32 12.15
C ASN A 8 3.93 -15.93 11.85
N ILE A 9 2.64 -15.76 12.16
CA ILE A 9 1.94 -14.49 11.99
C ILE A 9 2.17 -13.63 13.22
N ARG A 10 2.71 -12.44 12.99
CA ARG A 10 3.00 -11.45 14.02
C ARG A 10 1.78 -10.61 14.33
N LEU A 11 1.16 -10.82 15.48
CA LEU A 11 0.07 -9.96 15.96
C LEU A 11 0.63 -8.67 16.57
N SER A 12 0.11 -7.54 16.07
CA SER A 12 0.55 -6.19 16.45
C SER A 12 -0.63 -5.46 17.10
N GLY A 13 -0.42 -4.90 18.29
CA GLY A 13 -1.45 -4.17 19.04
C GLY A 13 -1.15 -4.13 20.54
N PRO A 14 -1.84 -3.24 21.28
CA PRO A 14 -1.62 -3.08 22.71
C PRO A 14 -1.96 -4.36 23.45
N LYS A 15 -1.17 -4.69 24.48
CA LYS A 15 -1.44 -5.85 25.35
C LYS A 15 -2.84 -5.73 25.95
N LEU A 16 -3.61 -6.82 25.87
CA LEU A 16 -4.83 -6.98 26.64
C LEU A 16 -4.43 -7.20 28.11
N GLY A 17 -4.77 -6.26 28.99
CA GLY A 17 -4.49 -6.35 30.43
C GLY A 17 -3.57 -5.25 30.98
N ARG A 18 -2.82 -5.57 32.04
CA ARG A 18 -2.02 -4.58 32.79
C ARG A 18 -0.87 -4.04 31.93
N PRO A 19 -0.72 -2.70 31.82
CA PRO A 19 0.37 -2.10 31.05
C PRO A 19 1.74 -2.46 31.64
N SER A 20 2.69 -2.73 30.75
CA SER A 20 4.11 -2.94 31.06
C SER A 20 4.82 -1.64 31.45
N GLY A 21 5.99 -1.75 32.09
CA GLY A 21 6.82 -0.59 32.45
C GLY A 21 7.25 0.28 31.26
N ASP A 22 7.61 1.53 31.52
CA ASP A 22 7.73 2.59 30.52
C ASP A 22 8.70 2.31 29.35
N VAL A 23 9.81 1.62 29.61
CA VAL A 23 10.81 1.28 28.58
C VAL A 23 10.23 0.30 27.55
N LEU A 24 9.53 -0.74 28.02
CA LEU A 24 8.89 -1.75 27.16
C LEU A 24 7.76 -1.12 26.33
N LYS A 25 7.03 -0.17 26.92
CA LYS A 25 5.95 0.57 26.26
C LYS A 25 6.45 1.40 25.06
N LYS A 26 7.66 2.00 25.16
CA LYS A 26 8.25 2.78 24.06
C LYS A 26 8.66 1.90 22.87
N VAL A 27 9.26 0.74 23.14
CA VAL A 27 9.66 -0.23 22.11
C VAL A 27 8.42 -0.80 21.42
N GLU A 28 7.41 -1.23 22.20
CA GLU A 28 6.15 -1.76 21.69
C GLU A 28 5.41 -0.74 20.81
N LYS A 29 5.31 0.51 21.25
CA LYS A 29 4.71 1.59 20.46
C LYS A 29 5.43 1.85 19.13
N THR A 30 6.76 1.71 19.10
CA THR A 30 7.54 1.91 17.87
C THR A 30 7.32 0.78 16.87
N LEU A 31 7.25 -0.46 17.38
CA LEU A 31 6.93 -1.64 16.60
C LEU A 31 5.52 -1.53 15.99
N GLU A 32 4.51 -1.24 16.83
CA GLU A 32 3.12 -1.06 16.41
C GLU A 32 2.97 0.02 15.33
N ARG A 33 3.68 1.15 15.48
CA ARG A 33 3.67 2.22 14.47
C ARG A 33 4.21 1.74 13.14
N THR A 34 5.26 0.94 13.14
CA THR A 34 5.84 0.38 11.91
C THR A 34 4.87 -0.59 11.25
N ASP A 35 4.26 -1.48 12.03
CA ASP A 35 3.28 -2.45 11.53
C ASP A 35 2.02 -1.77 10.99
N ALA A 36 1.53 -0.74 11.70
CA ALA A 36 0.40 0.06 11.26
C ALA A 36 0.70 0.81 9.95
N LYS A 37 1.92 1.35 9.76
CA LYS A 37 2.33 1.97 8.49
C LYS A 37 2.26 0.98 7.33
N MET A 38 2.78 -0.23 7.53
CA MET A 38 2.75 -1.29 6.52
C MET A 38 1.32 -1.69 6.18
N ARG A 39 0.47 -1.92 7.20
CA ARG A 39 -0.94 -2.24 7.03
C ARG A 39 -1.71 -1.14 6.30
N ASN A 40 -1.53 0.12 6.71
CA ASN A 40 -2.18 1.27 6.09
C ASN A 40 -1.84 1.40 4.60
N ALA A 41 -0.58 1.12 4.21
CA ALA A 41 -0.19 1.15 2.81
C ALA A 41 -0.95 0.09 1.98
N VAL A 42 -1.08 -1.12 2.52
CA VAL A 42 -1.82 -2.23 1.90
C VAL A 42 -3.32 -1.94 1.85
N GLU A 43 -3.94 -1.61 2.99
CA GLU A 43 -5.36 -1.27 3.09
C GLU A 43 -5.73 -0.08 2.20
N GLY A 44 -4.85 0.94 2.14
CA GLY A 44 -5.02 2.09 1.25
C GLY A 44 -5.06 1.68 -0.22
N LYS A 45 -4.21 0.73 -0.65
CA LYS A 45 -4.20 0.22 -2.03
C LYS A 45 -5.42 -0.61 -2.36
N PHE A 46 -5.86 -1.47 -1.44
CA PHE A 46 -7.13 -2.20 -1.60
C PHE A 46 -8.34 -1.25 -1.63
N GLY A 47 -8.33 -0.20 -0.80
CA GLY A 47 -9.35 0.85 -0.82
C GLY A 47 -9.39 1.62 -2.13
N GLU A 48 -8.22 1.97 -2.68
CA GLU A 48 -8.08 2.55 -4.03
C GLU A 48 -8.65 1.60 -5.09
N GLY A 49 -8.27 0.32 -5.02
CA GLY A 49 -8.77 -0.75 -5.89
C GLY A 49 -10.29 -0.82 -5.91
N LYS A 50 -10.93 -0.84 -4.74
CA LYS A 50 -12.40 -0.89 -4.63
C LYS A 50 -13.03 0.38 -5.20
N ARG A 51 -12.61 1.56 -4.73
CA ARG A 51 -13.24 2.84 -5.09
C ARG A 51 -13.04 3.26 -6.55
N LYS A 52 -11.83 3.07 -7.10
CA LYS A 52 -11.47 3.58 -8.44
C LYS A 52 -11.49 2.51 -9.51
N TYR A 53 -11.16 1.26 -9.16
CA TYR A 53 -10.99 0.18 -10.14
C TYR A 53 -12.05 -0.92 -10.00
N GLY A 54 -13.03 -0.77 -9.11
CA GLY A 54 -14.18 -1.66 -9.03
C GLY A 54 -13.86 -3.07 -8.53
N PHE A 55 -12.89 -3.21 -7.62
CA PHE A 55 -12.57 -4.50 -6.98
C PHE A 55 -13.76 -5.14 -6.24
N ASP A 56 -14.76 -4.36 -5.88
CA ASP A 56 -16.01 -4.80 -5.25
C ASP A 56 -17.09 -5.25 -6.26
N ARG A 57 -16.84 -5.06 -7.57
CA ARG A 57 -17.79 -5.34 -8.66
C ARG A 57 -17.36 -6.53 -9.51
N ILE A 58 -16.80 -7.55 -8.87
CA ILE A 58 -16.40 -8.80 -9.52
C ILE A 58 -17.57 -9.79 -9.43
N TYR A 59 -18.42 -9.79 -10.46
CA TYR A 59 -19.63 -10.63 -10.53
C TYR A 59 -19.46 -11.91 -11.36
N ALA A 60 -18.22 -12.22 -11.76
CA ALA A 60 -17.91 -13.44 -12.48
C ALA A 60 -18.33 -14.67 -11.66
N LYS A 61 -19.06 -15.59 -12.30
CA LYS A 61 -19.56 -16.83 -11.68
C LYS A 61 -18.58 -17.99 -11.84
N LEU A 62 -17.76 -17.97 -12.88
CA LEU A 62 -16.75 -18.98 -13.15
C LEU A 62 -15.38 -18.52 -12.64
N LYS A 63 -14.60 -19.46 -12.11
CA LYS A 63 -13.25 -19.22 -11.60
C LYS A 63 -12.37 -18.51 -12.62
N ASP A 64 -12.29 -19.04 -13.83
CA ASP A 64 -11.38 -18.52 -14.86
C ASP A 64 -11.71 -17.06 -15.23
N THR A 65 -13.01 -16.73 -15.34
CA THR A 65 -13.45 -15.36 -15.61
C THR A 65 -13.16 -14.44 -14.43
N ALA A 66 -13.35 -14.92 -13.20
CA ALA A 66 -13.05 -14.14 -11.99
C ALA A 66 -11.54 -13.83 -11.89
N GLU A 67 -10.69 -14.82 -12.12
CA GLU A 67 -9.23 -14.64 -12.14
C GLU A 67 -8.78 -13.67 -13.22
N CYS A 68 -9.35 -13.77 -14.43
CA CYS A 68 -9.09 -12.82 -15.52
C CYS A 68 -9.50 -11.38 -15.14
N MET A 69 -10.71 -11.20 -14.57
CA MET A 69 -11.18 -9.89 -14.11
C MET A 69 -10.25 -9.30 -13.02
N ILE A 70 -9.91 -10.09 -12.00
CA ILE A 70 -9.00 -9.66 -10.93
C ILE A 70 -7.64 -9.24 -11.51
N SER A 71 -7.09 -10.06 -12.41
CA SER A 71 -5.81 -9.80 -13.07
C SER A 71 -5.84 -8.51 -13.88
N MET A 72 -6.92 -8.28 -14.63
CA MET A 72 -7.12 -7.06 -15.40
C MET A 72 -7.18 -5.82 -14.49
N GLN A 73 -7.83 -5.91 -13.32
CA GLN A 73 -7.89 -4.77 -12.40
C GLN A 73 -6.52 -4.42 -11.85
N PHE A 74 -5.72 -5.42 -11.47
CA PHE A 74 -4.33 -5.19 -11.08
C PHE A 74 -3.50 -4.64 -12.23
N PHE A 75 -3.70 -5.11 -13.45
CA PHE A 75 -2.99 -4.61 -14.63
C PHE A 75 -3.26 -3.11 -14.86
N VAL A 76 -4.53 -2.70 -14.88
CA VAL A 76 -4.93 -1.28 -15.06
C VAL A 76 -4.43 -0.41 -13.91
N MET A 77 -4.47 -0.91 -12.66
CA MET A 77 -3.92 -0.20 -11.50
C MET A 77 -2.41 0.06 -11.64
N ASN A 78 -1.66 -0.96 -12.07
CA ASN A 78 -0.21 -0.84 -12.29
C ASN A 78 0.08 0.10 -13.47
N LEU A 79 -0.67 0.00 -14.57
CA LEU A 79 -0.53 0.89 -15.71
C LEU A 79 -0.76 2.35 -15.32
N GLY A 80 -1.84 2.64 -14.58
CA GLY A 80 -2.11 3.99 -14.07
C GLY A 80 -1.00 4.52 -13.16
N ARG A 81 -0.35 3.66 -12.37
CA ARG A 81 0.83 4.05 -11.58
C ARG A 81 2.03 4.38 -12.47
N ASN A 82 2.33 3.53 -13.45
CA ASN A 82 3.45 3.73 -14.36
C ASN A 82 3.28 5.02 -15.18
N LEU A 83 2.09 5.28 -15.70
CA LEU A 83 1.79 6.52 -16.43
C LEU A 83 2.02 7.77 -15.56
N ARG A 84 1.60 7.75 -14.29
CA ARG A 84 1.87 8.87 -13.36
C ARG A 84 3.36 9.08 -13.13
N VAL A 85 4.13 8.00 -12.99
CA VAL A 85 5.59 8.08 -12.79
C VAL A 85 6.27 8.64 -14.04
N LEU A 86 5.94 8.10 -15.22
CA LEU A 86 6.46 8.58 -16.50
C LEU A 86 6.12 10.05 -16.73
N PHE A 87 4.88 10.46 -16.42
CA PHE A 87 4.45 11.86 -16.53
C PHE A 87 5.27 12.78 -15.63
N VAL A 88 5.52 12.40 -14.37
CA VAL A 88 6.39 13.19 -13.47
C VAL A 88 7.82 13.27 -14.00
N HIS A 89 8.38 12.18 -14.54
CA HIS A 89 9.70 12.20 -15.16
C HIS A 89 9.75 13.11 -16.38
N PHE A 90 8.73 13.05 -17.24
CA PHE A 90 8.62 13.91 -18.42
C PHE A 90 8.53 15.38 -18.03
N LEU A 91 7.68 15.74 -17.07
CA LEU A 91 7.57 17.10 -16.56
C LEU A 91 8.90 17.59 -15.97
N LYS A 92 9.54 16.80 -15.10
CA LYS A 92 10.85 17.16 -14.54
C LYS A 92 11.88 17.40 -15.65
N ARG A 93 11.94 16.51 -16.64
CA ARG A 93 12.86 16.65 -17.77
C ARG A 93 12.59 17.94 -18.57
N TYR A 94 11.32 18.27 -18.81
CA TYR A 94 10.90 19.46 -19.53
C TYR A 94 11.26 20.74 -18.76
N PHE A 95 10.97 20.82 -17.47
CA PHE A 95 11.29 22.00 -16.64
C PHE A 95 12.80 22.19 -16.50
N THR A 96 13.56 21.13 -16.21
CA THR A 96 15.04 21.22 -16.14
C THR A 96 15.65 21.63 -17.48
N PHE A 97 15.11 21.13 -18.61
CA PHE A 97 15.58 21.55 -19.93
C PHE A 97 15.27 23.03 -20.22
N THR A 98 14.09 23.50 -19.81
CA THR A 98 13.67 24.89 -20.00
C THR A 98 14.51 25.85 -19.15
N GLU A 99 14.83 25.50 -17.90
CA GLU A 99 15.73 26.31 -17.05
C GLU A 99 17.14 26.43 -17.63
N VAL A 100 17.69 25.33 -18.16
CA VAL A 100 19.03 25.36 -18.80
C VAL A 100 19.01 26.17 -20.09
N GLY A 101 17.95 26.07 -20.91
CA GLY A 101 17.81 26.84 -22.16
C GLY A 101 17.54 28.34 -21.96
N LEU A 102 17.08 28.76 -20.78
CA LEU A 102 16.93 30.17 -20.40
C LEU A 102 18.23 30.79 -19.85
N LEU A 103 19.21 29.97 -19.46
CA LEU A 103 20.50 30.37 -18.91
C LEU A 103 21.62 30.45 -19.98
N THR A 104 21.32 30.07 -21.22
CA THR A 104 22.19 30.16 -22.41
C THR A 104 21.65 31.19 -23.39
#